data_AF-A0A538ACJ4-F1
#
_entry.id   AF-A0A538ACJ4-F1
#
_cell.length_a   1.000
_cell.length_b   1.000
_cell.length_c   1.000
_cell.angle_alpha   90.00
_cell.angle_beta   90.00
_cell.angle_gamma   90.00
#
_symmetry.space_group_name_H-M   'P 1'
#
loop_
_entity.id
_entity.type
_entity.pdbx_description
1 polymer ?
#
loop_
_entity_poly.entity_id
_entity_poly.type
_entity_poly.pdbx_seq_one_letter_code
_entity_poly.pdbx_strand_id
1 'polypeptide(L)'
;MKRRTSFGFAILASTLGMVLLLPGSASAVDTAPVPIPGGFVPFPGAPLIHVFAPGPVDLGLMGENVEPSTITNFHGFSALAYVGGTATDADGNTYTMQTDMRVFSGTYVSADGSVLQGTFAFI
;
A
#
# COMPACT_ATOMS: atom_id res chain seq x y z
N MET A 1 58.75 36.71 7.62
CA MET A 1 58.34 35.72 6.60
C MET A 1 56.81 35.64 6.59
N LYS A 2 56.20 35.71 5.39
CA LYS A 2 54.75 35.91 5.15
C LYS A 2 53.93 34.62 5.38
N ARG A 3 52.73 34.79 5.95
CA ARG A 3 51.65 33.79 6.14
C ARG A 3 51.18 33.15 4.83
N ARG A 4 50.79 31.87 4.86
CA ARG A 4 49.70 31.31 4.02
C ARG A 4 48.96 30.19 4.76
N THR A 5 47.77 30.53 5.25
CA THR A 5 46.68 29.61 5.60
C THR A 5 45.99 29.16 4.32
N SER A 6 45.70 27.88 4.17
CA SER A 6 44.83 27.35 3.11
C SER A 6 43.61 26.69 3.77
N PHE A 7 42.54 27.46 3.89
CA PHE A 7 41.17 26.97 3.97
C PHE A 7 40.66 26.84 2.54
N GLY A 8 40.01 25.73 2.18
CA GLY A 8 39.22 25.71 0.95
C GLY A 8 38.85 24.32 0.44
N PHE A 9 37.56 24.18 0.15
CA PHE A 9 36.89 23.19 -0.72
C PHE A 9 36.49 21.83 -0.13
N ALA A 10 35.31 21.81 0.52
CA ALA A 10 34.40 20.66 0.44
C ALA A 10 32.95 21.06 0.79
N ILE A 11 32.33 21.97 0.04
CA ILE A 11 30.87 22.18 0.11
C ILE A 11 30.37 22.37 -1.32
N LEU A 12 30.07 21.28 -2.05
CA LEU A 12 29.18 21.34 -3.21
C LEU A 12 28.57 20.00 -3.68
N ALA A 13 28.63 18.92 -2.90
CA ALA A 13 28.17 17.59 -3.35
C ALA A 13 26.88 17.08 -2.70
N SER A 14 26.20 17.86 -1.84
CA SER A 14 25.11 17.34 -0.99
C SER A 14 23.68 17.66 -1.42
N THR A 15 23.46 18.55 -2.39
CA THR A 15 22.08 18.95 -2.77
C THR A 15 21.42 17.99 -3.75
N LEU A 16 22.19 17.32 -4.61
CA LEU A 16 21.64 16.37 -5.60
C LEU A 16 21.14 15.07 -4.94
N GLY A 17 21.78 14.63 -3.86
CA GLY A 17 21.36 13.43 -3.11
C GLY A 17 20.08 13.63 -2.29
N MET A 18 19.78 14.88 -1.90
CA MET A 18 18.59 15.17 -1.10
C MET A 18 17.30 15.16 -1.92
N VAL A 19 17.37 15.45 -3.23
CA VAL A 19 16.22 15.37 -4.15
C VAL A 19 15.76 13.93 -4.38
N LEU A 20 16.67 12.94 -4.28
CA LEU A 20 16.36 11.51 -4.36
C LEU A 20 15.67 10.94 -3.10
N LEU A 21 15.65 11.69 -1.99
CA LEU A 21 15.02 11.29 -0.73
C LEU A 21 13.61 11.86 -0.56
N LEU A 22 13.16 12.71 -1.48
CA LEU A 22 11.81 13.25 -1.45
C LEU A 22 10.86 12.20 -2.06
N PRO A 23 9.78 11.82 -1.35
CA PRO A 23 8.75 10.97 -1.95
C PRO A 23 8.19 11.68 -3.19
N GLY A 24 8.19 10.98 -4.33
CA GLY A 24 7.55 11.48 -5.54
C GLY A 24 6.04 11.66 -5.31
N SER A 25 5.47 12.74 -5.83
CA SER A 25 4.02 12.94 -5.82
C SER A 25 3.34 11.87 -6.68
N ALA A 26 2.41 11.11 -6.11
CA ALA A 26 1.55 10.22 -6.87
C ALA A 26 0.36 11.01 -7.45
N SER A 27 0.11 10.88 -8.75
CA SER A 27 -1.11 11.38 -9.38
C SER A 27 -2.09 10.21 -9.50
N ALA A 28 -3.29 10.38 -8.94
CA ALA A 28 -4.37 9.42 -9.18
C ALA A 28 -4.85 9.59 -10.62
N VAL A 29 -4.80 8.51 -11.40
CA VAL A 29 -5.41 8.47 -12.73
C VAL A 29 -6.87 8.08 -12.56
N ASP A 30 -7.78 8.77 -13.23
CA ASP A 30 -9.24 8.62 -13.11
C ASP A 30 -9.77 7.36 -13.84
N THR A 31 -9.11 6.23 -13.63
CA THR A 31 -9.48 4.93 -14.17
C THR A 31 -9.21 3.86 -13.12
N ALA A 32 -10.24 3.07 -12.82
CA ALA A 32 -10.20 2.10 -11.73
C ALA A 32 -9.30 0.91 -12.09
N PRO A 33 -8.57 0.33 -11.12
CA PRO A 33 -7.96 -0.98 -11.28
C PRO A 33 -9.00 -2.08 -11.57
N VAL A 34 -8.59 -3.14 -12.26
CA VAL A 34 -9.45 -4.31 -12.48
C VAL A 34 -9.34 -5.27 -11.29
N PRO A 35 -10.43 -5.56 -10.56
CA PRO A 35 -10.39 -6.41 -9.38
C PRO A 35 -10.01 -7.85 -9.73
N ILE A 36 -9.41 -8.59 -8.80
CA ILE A 36 -9.15 -10.04 -8.93
C ILE A 36 -10.45 -10.84 -9.15
N PRO A 37 -10.41 -11.96 -9.89
CA PRO A 37 -11.52 -12.89 -9.89
C PRO A 37 -11.64 -13.57 -8.51
N GLY A 38 -12.84 -13.54 -7.93
CA GLY A 38 -13.13 -14.17 -6.64
C GLY A 38 -12.97 -13.24 -5.44
N GLY A 39 -12.82 -13.84 -4.26
CA GLY A 39 -12.83 -13.18 -2.96
C GLY A 39 -13.84 -13.84 -2.01
N PHE A 40 -14.52 -13.07 -1.18
CA PHE A 40 -15.51 -13.60 -0.24
C PHE A 40 -16.74 -12.73 -0.08
N VAL A 41 -17.81 -13.34 0.41
CA VAL A 41 -19.05 -12.67 0.80
C VAL A 41 -19.05 -12.57 2.34
N PRO A 42 -18.98 -11.37 2.94
CA PRO A 42 -18.76 -11.21 4.38
C PRO A 42 -19.94 -11.69 5.23
N PHE A 43 -21.16 -11.61 4.70
CA PHE A 43 -22.37 -12.10 5.35
C PHE A 43 -23.46 -12.41 4.31
N PRO A 44 -24.44 -13.27 4.63
CA PRO A 44 -25.52 -13.60 3.70
C PRO A 44 -26.21 -12.36 3.12
N GLY A 45 -26.26 -12.26 1.79
CA GLY A 45 -26.85 -11.13 1.08
C GLY A 45 -25.90 -9.96 0.78
N ALA A 46 -24.66 -9.97 1.28
CA ALA A 46 -23.64 -8.99 0.91
C ALA A 46 -23.14 -9.21 -0.53
N PRO A 47 -22.65 -8.15 -1.21
CA PRO A 47 -21.90 -8.31 -2.45
C PRO A 47 -20.59 -9.08 -2.22
N LEU A 48 -20.06 -9.66 -3.28
CA LEU A 48 -18.71 -10.22 -3.30
C LEU A 48 -17.70 -9.08 -3.07
N ILE A 49 -16.83 -9.26 -2.09
CA ILE A 49 -15.65 -8.42 -1.88
C ILE A 49 -14.48 -9.10 -2.59
N HIS A 50 -13.86 -8.39 -3.55
CA HIS A 50 -12.74 -8.89 -4.38
C HIS A 50 -11.40 -8.86 -3.63
N VAL A 51 -11.35 -9.56 -2.51
CA VAL A 51 -10.20 -9.63 -1.60
C VAL A 51 -10.03 -11.08 -1.14
N PHE A 52 -8.83 -11.63 -1.25
CA PHE A 52 -8.45 -12.80 -0.45
C PHE A 52 -7.65 -12.32 0.75
N ALA A 53 -7.79 -12.98 1.90
CA ALA A 53 -7.07 -12.65 3.13
C ALA A 53 -5.94 -13.67 3.39
N PRO A 54 -4.70 -13.45 2.90
CA PRO A 54 -3.60 -14.36 3.16
C PRO A 54 -3.30 -14.56 4.64
N GLY A 55 -3.06 -15.80 5.03
CA GLY A 55 -2.52 -16.15 6.34
C GLY A 55 -3.02 -17.49 6.87
N PRO A 56 -2.70 -17.80 8.14
CA PRO A 56 -3.01 -19.09 8.74
C PRO A 56 -4.52 -19.37 8.80
N VAL A 57 -4.93 -20.53 8.28
CA VAL A 57 -6.35 -20.91 8.19
C VAL A 57 -7.00 -21.15 9.57
N ASP A 58 -6.21 -21.53 10.56
CA ASP A 58 -6.62 -21.67 11.96
C ASP A 58 -6.98 -20.33 12.62
N LEU A 59 -6.51 -19.21 12.05
CA LEU A 59 -6.93 -17.85 12.41
C LEU A 59 -8.12 -17.36 11.57
N GLY A 60 -8.74 -18.22 10.76
CA GLY A 60 -9.87 -17.87 9.89
C GLY A 60 -9.48 -17.15 8.60
N LEU A 61 -8.19 -17.15 8.23
CA LEU A 61 -7.68 -16.59 6.98
C LEU A 61 -7.71 -17.64 5.86
N MET A 62 -7.37 -17.23 4.64
CA MET A 62 -7.62 -18.01 3.41
C MET A 62 -6.43 -18.85 2.94
N GLY A 63 -5.42 -19.04 3.79
CA GLY A 63 -4.18 -19.72 3.47
C GLY A 63 -3.07 -18.74 3.10
N GLU A 64 -1.82 -19.18 3.27
CA GLU A 64 -0.65 -18.31 3.07
C GLU A 64 -0.32 -18.06 1.60
N ASN A 65 -0.79 -18.94 0.70
CA ASN A 65 -0.49 -18.92 -0.74
C ASN A 65 -1.70 -18.45 -1.57
N VAL A 66 -2.29 -17.31 -1.22
CA VAL A 66 -3.39 -16.69 -1.97
C VAL A 66 -3.01 -15.28 -2.44
N GLU A 67 -3.67 -14.82 -3.50
CA GLU A 67 -3.38 -13.54 -4.16
C GLU A 67 -3.59 -12.33 -3.22
N PRO A 68 -2.53 -11.55 -2.89
CA PRO A 68 -2.63 -10.43 -1.95
C PRO A 68 -3.02 -9.08 -2.60
N SER A 69 -2.88 -8.92 -3.92
CA SER A 69 -2.87 -7.59 -4.56
C SER A 69 -4.24 -6.98 -4.83
N THR A 70 -5.33 -7.76 -4.71
CA THR A 70 -6.73 -7.36 -5.04
C THR A 70 -6.97 -6.90 -6.49
N ILE A 71 -5.92 -6.84 -7.32
CA ILE A 71 -5.93 -6.34 -8.70
C ILE A 71 -5.43 -7.45 -9.64
N THR A 72 -6.23 -7.83 -10.63
CA THR A 72 -6.00 -9.03 -11.48
C THR A 72 -4.64 -9.08 -12.17
N ASN A 73 -4.12 -7.93 -12.59
CA ASN A 73 -2.94 -7.81 -13.46
C ASN A 73 -1.83 -6.98 -12.80
N PHE A 74 -1.80 -6.98 -11.47
CA PHE A 74 -0.79 -6.25 -10.71
C PHE A 74 0.56 -6.95 -10.77
N HIS A 75 1.61 -6.16 -10.94
CA HIS A 75 2.99 -6.61 -10.86
C HIS A 75 3.78 -5.65 -9.99
N GLY A 76 4.15 -6.12 -8.80
CA GLY A 76 4.83 -5.31 -7.79
C GLY A 76 4.76 -5.94 -6.41
N PHE A 77 4.77 -5.11 -5.38
CA PHE A 77 4.74 -5.52 -3.99
C PHE A 77 3.39 -5.17 -3.34
N SER A 78 2.90 -6.09 -2.51
CA SER A 78 1.76 -5.88 -1.62
C SER A 78 2.22 -6.11 -0.19
N ALA A 79 2.13 -5.07 0.64
CA ALA A 79 2.28 -5.18 2.08
C ALA A 79 0.89 -5.20 2.71
N LEU A 80 0.70 -6.04 3.72
CA LEU A 80 -0.59 -6.26 4.37
C LEU A 80 -0.44 -6.11 5.88
N ALA A 81 -1.47 -5.58 6.53
CA ALA A 81 -1.59 -5.53 7.97
C ALA A 81 -3.02 -5.84 8.39
N TYR A 82 -3.19 -6.92 9.15
CA TYR A 82 -4.43 -7.21 9.86
C TYR A 82 -4.35 -6.59 11.24
N VAL A 83 -5.17 -5.56 11.48
CA VAL A 83 -5.24 -4.88 12.77
C VAL A 83 -6.51 -5.35 13.46
N GLY A 84 -6.37 -6.00 14.61
CA GLY A 84 -7.48 -6.43 15.45
C GLY A 84 -7.38 -5.84 16.85
N GLY A 85 -8.51 -5.54 17.46
CA GLY A 85 -8.53 -5.04 18.83
C GLY A 85 -9.87 -4.46 19.25
N THR A 86 -9.81 -3.45 20.11
CA THR A 86 -10.96 -2.79 20.70
C THR A 86 -11.00 -1.33 20.27
N ALA A 87 -12.12 -0.88 19.72
CA ALA A 87 -12.38 0.51 19.39
C ALA A 87 -13.39 1.14 20.37
N THR A 88 -13.24 2.43 20.64
CA THR A 88 -14.17 3.21 21.46
C THR A 88 -14.76 4.34 20.61
N ASP A 89 -16.09 4.48 20.61
CA ASP A 89 -16.76 5.58 19.92
C ASP A 89 -16.81 6.86 20.76
N ALA A 90 -17.38 7.93 20.20
CA ALA A 90 -17.46 9.24 20.86
C ALA A 90 -18.36 9.24 22.11
N ASP A 91 -19.28 8.27 22.24
CA ASP A 91 -20.19 8.13 23.38
C ASP A 91 -19.61 7.22 24.48
N GLY A 92 -18.40 6.67 24.25
CA GLY A 92 -17.72 5.78 25.18
C GLY A 92 -18.10 4.31 25.04
N ASN A 93 -18.89 3.93 24.03
CA ASN A 93 -19.20 2.53 23.78
C ASN A 93 -17.97 1.82 23.19
N THR A 94 -17.85 0.53 23.49
CA THR A 94 -16.69 -0.29 23.12
C THR A 94 -17.09 -1.38 22.14
N TYR A 95 -16.28 -1.57 21.09
CA TYR A 95 -16.52 -2.52 20.00
C TYR A 95 -15.29 -3.36 19.71
N THR A 96 -15.50 -4.60 19.27
CA THR A 96 -14.44 -5.36 18.59
C THR A 96 -14.22 -4.74 17.22
N MET A 97 -12.97 -4.49 16.88
CA MET A 97 -12.54 -3.95 15.59
C MET A 97 -11.60 -4.94 14.91
N GLN A 98 -11.79 -5.10 13.61
CA GLN A 98 -10.83 -5.74 12.73
C GLN A 98 -10.73 -4.95 11.43
N THR A 99 -9.51 -4.73 10.94
CA THR A 99 -9.24 -4.02 9.68
C THR A 99 -8.16 -4.75 8.91
N ASP A 100 -8.33 -4.78 7.59
CA ASP A 100 -7.36 -5.25 6.62
C ASP A 100 -6.82 -4.03 5.86
N MET A 101 -5.58 -3.64 6.16
CA MET A 101 -4.91 -2.54 5.48
C MET A 101 -3.89 -3.09 4.51
N ARG A 102 -3.85 -2.55 3.29
CA ARG A 102 -2.87 -2.95 2.29
C ARG A 102 -2.21 -1.74 1.65
N VAL A 103 -0.93 -1.87 1.36
CA VAL A 103 -0.17 -0.90 0.58
C VAL A 103 0.42 -1.62 -0.62
N PHE A 104 0.22 -1.03 -1.80
CA PHE A 104 0.67 -1.56 -3.08
C PHE A 104 1.74 -0.62 -3.65
N SER A 105 2.75 -1.19 -4.30
CA SER A 105 3.69 -0.44 -5.14
C SER A 105 4.06 -1.26 -6.36
N GLY A 106 3.73 -0.78 -7.56
CA GLY A 106 3.90 -1.55 -8.78
C GLY A 106 3.13 -1.01 -9.98
N THR A 107 3.08 -1.84 -11.02
CA THR A 107 2.31 -1.59 -12.25
C THR A 107 1.00 -2.36 -12.28
N TYR A 108 -0.02 -1.83 -12.94
CA TYR A 108 -1.26 -2.54 -13.28
C TYR A 108 -1.85 -2.03 -14.60
N VAL A 109 -2.80 -2.76 -15.17
CA VAL A 109 -3.61 -2.29 -16.31
C VAL A 109 -4.99 -1.92 -15.82
N SER A 110 -5.39 -0.67 -16.00
CA SER A 110 -6.69 -0.14 -15.59
C SER A 110 -7.81 -0.58 -16.53
N ALA A 111 -9.06 -0.29 -16.13
CA ALA A 111 -10.26 -0.71 -16.85
C ALA A 111 -10.36 -0.20 -18.30
N ASP A 112 -9.71 0.93 -18.62
CA ASP A 112 -9.60 1.52 -19.96
C ASP A 112 -8.42 0.95 -20.79
N GLY A 113 -7.63 0.03 -20.23
CA GLY A 113 -6.48 -0.58 -20.89
C GLY A 113 -5.15 0.17 -20.71
N SER A 114 -5.15 1.28 -19.96
CA SER A 114 -3.93 2.04 -19.67
C SER A 114 -3.00 1.29 -18.71
N VAL A 115 -1.69 1.28 -18.98
CA VAL A 115 -0.67 0.74 -18.06
C VAL A 115 -0.25 1.85 -17.10
N LEU A 116 -0.47 1.63 -15.80
CA LEU A 116 -0.21 2.61 -14.76
C LEU A 116 0.84 2.09 -13.77
N GLN A 117 1.66 2.99 -13.22
CA GLN A 117 2.61 2.72 -12.14
C GLN A 117 2.25 3.62 -10.96
N GLY A 118 2.21 3.07 -9.75
CA GLY A 118 1.88 3.87 -8.58
C GLY A 118 2.17 3.19 -7.24
N THR A 119 1.98 3.97 -6.17
CA THR A 119 1.93 3.50 -4.80
C THR A 119 0.62 3.98 -4.18
N PHE A 120 -0.18 3.06 -3.66
CA PHE A 120 -1.53 3.35 -3.16
C PHE A 120 -1.90 2.39 -2.03
N ALA A 121 -2.96 2.72 -1.29
CA ALA A 121 -3.42 1.94 -0.15
C ALA A 121 -4.90 1.56 -0.28
N PHE A 122 -5.23 0.40 0.28
CA PHE A 122 -6.58 -0.06 0.58
C PHE A 122 -6.72 -0.11 2.10
N ILE A 123 -7.82 0.41 2.64
CA ILE A 123 -8.13 0.47 4.08
C ILE A 123 -9.59 0.09 4.25
#